data_AF-A0A432TNX5-F1
#
_entry.id   AF-A0A432TNX5-F1
#
_cell.length_a   1.000
_cell.length_b   1.000
_cell.length_c   1.000
_cell.angle_alpha   90.00
_cell.angle_beta   90.00
_cell.angle_gamma   90.00
#
_symmetry.space_group_name_H-M   'P 1'
#
loop_
_entity.id
_entity.type
_entity.pdbx_description
1 polymer ?
#
loop_
_entity_poly.entity_id
_entity_poly.type
_entity_poly.pdbx_seq_one_letter_code
_entity_poly.pdbx_strand_id
1 'polypeptide(L)'
;MKWLGLIFILLSSVIVAGEELEIELSSGSTISIDTYVSGGDTLFLYLPSERGFGKGHVPTAQQLALDGYDVWVADLHSSYMIPTYRSSIDRFNIDDLIELVDFAKNKSFKKIFFLTSGRGAQLALEVAYQWQLNNPKSDLLRGHILHSPHLIDGKPDLGRIAKYIDVAKYSNLPIYMLLPQFGTKYFHGEEIAKQLERGGSSVFIHRFKEVHGGFHRRDVKDLTKIDVKAKDSLSEVYIRAVRLMNTVSISEPLTANKNIQNSSKVIFSEPVLRPYQGKQNIQLTLNTFDDKLMDISKYKGRVILLNFWASWCRPCVKEIPSLVRLQQQFDQDDFNIITINVGESKEQIVEFMKKVKLELPIMLDADGQAVKDWGVYAYPSSLVLDRKGVIRYAYLGALEWDSQSIINTIKGLL
;
A
#
# COMPACT_ATOMS: atom_id res chain seq x y z
N MET A 1 -57.77 24.42 -35.51
CA MET A 1 -56.34 24.66 -35.27
C MET A 1 -55.88 23.73 -34.15
N LYS A 2 -55.24 22.60 -34.51
CA LYS A 2 -54.68 21.63 -33.57
C LYS A 2 -53.17 21.85 -33.50
N TRP A 3 -52.68 22.05 -32.27
CA TRP A 3 -51.46 21.52 -31.65
C TRP A 3 -50.14 21.48 -32.43
N LEU A 4 -49.07 22.02 -31.81
CA LEU A 4 -47.98 21.20 -31.26
C LEU A 4 -47.02 22.07 -30.44
N GLY A 5 -47.02 21.86 -29.12
CA GLY A 5 -46.02 22.43 -28.22
C GLY A 5 -44.70 21.68 -28.36
N LEU A 6 -43.60 22.42 -28.53
CA LEU A 6 -42.25 21.88 -28.47
C LEU A 6 -41.92 21.50 -27.02
N ILE A 7 -41.77 20.20 -26.78
CA ILE A 7 -41.12 19.66 -25.59
C ILE A 7 -39.62 19.63 -25.90
N PHE A 8 -38.87 20.54 -25.28
CA PHE A 8 -37.41 20.47 -25.24
C PHE A 8 -37.03 19.38 -24.22
N ILE A 9 -36.67 18.20 -24.70
CA ILE A 9 -36.04 17.17 -23.87
C ILE A 9 -34.56 17.53 -23.76
N LEU A 10 -34.19 18.19 -22.66
CA LEU A 10 -32.81 18.26 -22.21
C LEU A 10 -32.41 16.86 -21.70
N LEU A 11 -31.81 16.05 -22.57
CA LEU A 11 -31.07 14.84 -22.19
C LEU A 11 -29.73 15.26 -21.58
N SER A 12 -29.76 15.72 -20.33
CA SER A 12 -28.56 15.91 -19.52
C SER A 12 -28.27 14.63 -18.72
N SER A 13 -27.54 13.71 -19.33
CA SER A 13 -26.72 12.74 -18.60
C SER A 13 -25.73 12.10 -19.58
N VAL A 14 -24.60 12.77 -19.83
CA VAL A 14 -23.40 12.08 -20.28
C VAL A 14 -22.92 11.29 -19.07
N ILE A 15 -23.39 10.06 -18.95
CA ILE A 15 -22.72 9.07 -18.11
C ILE A 15 -21.42 8.76 -18.85
N VAL A 16 -20.30 9.31 -18.38
CA VAL A 16 -18.96 8.87 -18.80
C VAL A 16 -18.77 7.47 -18.18
N ALA A 17 -19.38 6.47 -18.80
CA ALA A 17 -19.02 5.08 -18.57
C ALA A 17 -17.66 4.87 -19.25
N GLY A 18 -16.72 4.21 -18.56
CA GLY A 18 -15.43 3.91 -19.18
C GLY A 18 -15.63 2.99 -20.39
N GLU A 19 -14.94 3.27 -21.49
CA GLU A 19 -14.90 2.34 -22.63
C GLU A 19 -13.80 1.31 -22.37
N GLU A 20 -14.10 0.03 -22.60
CA GLU A 20 -13.12 -1.04 -22.49
C GLU A 20 -12.30 -1.12 -23.79
N LEU A 21 -10.98 -0.97 -23.65
CA LEU A 21 -10.01 -1.10 -24.73
C LEU A 21 -9.19 -2.37 -24.51
N GLU A 22 -9.14 -3.22 -25.53
CA GLU A 22 -8.23 -4.36 -25.56
C GLU A 22 -7.02 -4.03 -26.45
N ILE A 23 -5.82 -4.26 -25.93
CA ILE A 23 -4.58 -4.09 -26.66
C ILE A 23 -3.90 -5.45 -26.77
N GLU A 24 -3.83 -5.96 -27.99
CA GLU A 24 -3.02 -7.13 -28.34
C GLU A 24 -1.55 -6.71 -28.46
N LEU A 25 -0.66 -7.43 -27.77
CA LEU A 25 0.76 -7.13 -27.67
C LEU A 25 1.59 -8.11 -28.51
N SER A 26 2.83 -7.72 -28.80
CA SER A 26 3.77 -8.53 -29.57
C SER A 26 4.08 -9.91 -28.95
N SER A 27 3.90 -10.06 -27.64
CA SER A 27 4.01 -11.35 -26.93
C SER A 27 2.85 -12.31 -27.20
N GLY A 28 1.76 -11.84 -27.81
CA GLY A 28 0.49 -12.55 -27.95
C GLY A 28 -0.43 -12.40 -26.73
N SER A 29 -0.03 -11.64 -25.71
CA SER A 29 -0.90 -11.28 -24.59
C SER A 29 -1.85 -10.15 -24.97
N THR A 30 -3.03 -10.12 -24.38
CA THR A 30 -3.98 -8.99 -24.50
C THR A 30 -4.12 -8.29 -23.15
N ILE A 31 -3.94 -6.98 -23.11
CA ILE A 31 -4.20 -6.15 -21.93
C ILE A 31 -5.56 -5.47 -22.10
N SER A 32 -6.44 -5.68 -21.12
CA SER A 32 -7.74 -5.01 -21.00
C SER A 32 -7.55 -3.71 -20.20
N ILE A 33 -8.12 -2.63 -20.71
CA ILE A 33 -7.97 -1.28 -20.16
C ILE A 33 -9.34 -0.62 -20.04
N ASP A 34 -9.70 -0.21 -18.82
CA ASP A 34 -10.80 0.72 -18.65
C ASP A 34 -10.31 2.13 -18.98
N THR A 35 -10.91 2.75 -20.00
CA THR A 35 -10.53 4.08 -20.47
C THR A 35 -11.55 5.13 -20.07
N TYR A 36 -11.07 6.28 -19.60
CA TYR A 36 -11.87 7.46 -19.33
C TYR A 36 -11.30 8.60 -20.18
N VAL A 37 -12.03 8.94 -21.24
CA VAL A 37 -11.53 9.82 -22.30
C VAL A 37 -11.93 11.26 -22.03
N SER A 38 -10.98 12.17 -22.19
CA SER A 38 -11.21 13.62 -22.11
C SER A 38 -10.84 14.36 -23.40
N GLY A 39 -10.00 13.75 -24.24
CA GLY A 39 -9.41 14.38 -25.43
C GLY A 39 -8.22 15.30 -25.09
N GLY A 40 -7.67 15.17 -23.87
CA GLY A 40 -6.49 15.91 -23.42
C GLY A 40 -5.19 15.30 -23.95
N ASP A 41 -4.07 15.96 -23.67
CA ASP A 41 -2.73 15.49 -24.06
C ASP A 41 -1.98 14.76 -22.93
N THR A 42 -2.60 14.64 -21.76
CA THR A 42 -2.01 14.09 -20.55
C THR A 42 -2.78 12.85 -20.11
N LEU A 43 -2.06 11.74 -19.95
CA LEU A 43 -2.59 10.44 -19.55
C LEU A 43 -2.15 10.09 -18.11
N PHE A 44 -3.11 9.70 -17.28
CA PHE A 44 -2.85 8.91 -16.08
C PHE A 44 -2.91 7.42 -16.42
N LEU A 45 -1.77 6.75 -16.41
CA LEU A 45 -1.68 5.31 -16.61
C LEU A 45 -1.67 4.59 -15.26
N TYR A 46 -2.81 3.99 -14.93
CA TYR A 46 -3.02 3.24 -13.70
C TYR A 46 -2.49 1.82 -13.83
N LEU A 47 -1.51 1.48 -13.00
CA LEU A 47 -1.02 0.10 -12.86
C LEU A 47 -1.48 -0.50 -11.53
N PRO A 48 -1.90 -1.77 -11.51
CA PRO A 48 -2.47 -2.38 -10.32
C PRO A 48 -1.41 -2.58 -9.24
N SER A 49 -1.86 -2.58 -7.99
CA SER A 49 -1.06 -3.10 -6.88
C SER A 49 -1.10 -4.63 -6.84
N GLU A 50 -0.40 -5.24 -5.89
CA GLU A 50 -0.45 -6.69 -5.63
C GLU A 50 -1.85 -7.23 -5.25
N ARG A 51 -2.81 -6.34 -5.04
CA ARG A 51 -4.22 -6.65 -4.74
C ARG A 51 -5.18 -6.08 -5.78
N GLY A 52 -4.72 -5.78 -7.00
CA GLY A 52 -5.51 -5.10 -8.03
C GLY A 52 -5.76 -3.62 -7.72
N PHE A 53 -6.84 -3.05 -8.27
CA PHE A 53 -7.27 -1.66 -8.03
C PHE A 53 -8.29 -1.51 -6.90
N GLY A 54 -9.00 -2.59 -6.57
CA GLY A 54 -10.24 -2.51 -5.79
C GLY A 54 -11.33 -1.73 -6.53
N LYS A 55 -12.43 -1.40 -5.85
CA LYS A 55 -13.59 -0.72 -6.47
C LYS A 55 -13.56 0.81 -6.33
N GLY A 56 -12.47 1.36 -5.80
CA GLY A 56 -12.45 2.76 -5.35
C GLY A 56 -11.95 3.78 -6.38
N HIS A 57 -11.42 3.36 -7.52
CA HIS A 57 -10.75 4.24 -8.48
C HIS A 57 -11.72 4.92 -9.47
N VAL A 58 -12.85 4.29 -9.78
CA VAL A 58 -13.80 4.75 -10.82
C VAL A 58 -14.24 6.21 -10.65
N PRO A 59 -14.71 6.66 -9.47
CA PRO A 59 -15.16 8.05 -9.32
C PRO A 59 -14.03 9.05 -9.54
N THR A 60 -12.82 8.72 -9.09
CA THR A 60 -11.64 9.57 -9.30
C THR A 60 -11.25 9.62 -10.78
N ALA A 61 -11.30 8.50 -11.50
CA ALA A 61 -10.99 8.45 -12.92
C ALA A 61 -12.00 9.25 -13.77
N GLN A 62 -13.30 9.12 -13.46
CA GLN A 62 -14.35 9.93 -14.09
C GLN A 62 -14.14 11.42 -13.84
N GLN A 63 -13.82 11.81 -12.60
CA GLN A 63 -13.59 13.21 -12.28
C GLN A 63 -12.35 13.78 -13.00
N LEU A 64 -11.25 13.01 -13.09
CA LEU A 64 -10.07 13.41 -13.87
C LEU A 64 -10.40 13.63 -15.35
N ALA A 65 -11.22 12.76 -15.94
CA ALA A 65 -11.68 12.92 -17.32
C ALA A 65 -12.53 14.18 -17.51
N LEU A 66 -13.43 14.49 -16.57
CA LEU A 66 -14.17 15.76 -16.56
C LEU A 66 -13.25 16.98 -16.42
N ASP A 67 -12.13 16.83 -15.72
CA ASP A 67 -11.13 17.87 -15.52
C ASP A 67 -10.10 17.97 -16.68
N GLY A 68 -10.29 17.22 -17.77
CA GLY A 68 -9.49 17.31 -18.99
C GLY A 68 -8.24 16.41 -19.02
N TYR A 69 -8.24 15.32 -18.24
CA TYR A 69 -7.17 14.32 -18.24
C TYR A 69 -7.68 12.94 -18.63
N ASP A 70 -6.99 12.29 -19.56
CA ASP A 70 -7.32 10.92 -19.91
C ASP A 70 -6.79 9.95 -18.84
N VAL A 71 -7.54 8.89 -18.58
CA VAL A 71 -7.17 7.87 -17.58
C VAL A 71 -7.30 6.49 -18.22
N TRP A 72 -6.22 5.70 -18.16
CA TRP A 72 -6.21 4.30 -18.55
C TRP A 72 -5.94 3.43 -17.33
N VAL A 73 -6.84 2.50 -17.03
CA VAL A 73 -6.70 1.55 -15.92
C VAL A 73 -6.44 0.16 -16.48
N ALA A 74 -5.17 -0.26 -16.45
CA ALA A 74 -4.76 -1.54 -17.04
C ALA A 74 -5.02 -2.72 -16.08
N ASP A 75 -6.00 -3.58 -16.36
CA ASP A 75 -6.36 -4.70 -15.49
C ASP A 75 -5.45 -5.93 -15.66
N LEU A 76 -4.18 -5.77 -15.28
CA LEU A 76 -3.16 -6.80 -15.46
C LEU A 76 -3.48 -8.12 -14.75
N HIS A 77 -4.19 -8.09 -13.62
CA HIS A 77 -4.54 -9.32 -12.90
C HIS A 77 -5.50 -10.18 -13.73
N SER A 78 -6.51 -9.57 -14.34
CA SER A 78 -7.45 -10.28 -15.20
C SER A 78 -6.80 -10.66 -16.53
N SER A 79 -6.10 -9.72 -17.18
CA SER A 79 -5.45 -9.93 -18.47
C SER A 79 -4.43 -11.08 -18.47
N TYR A 80 -3.61 -11.19 -17.42
CA TYR A 80 -2.63 -12.28 -17.29
C TYR A 80 -3.17 -13.51 -16.56
N MET A 81 -4.44 -13.49 -16.11
CA MET A 81 -5.03 -14.51 -15.23
C MET A 81 -4.18 -14.76 -13.98
N ILE A 82 -3.60 -13.70 -13.41
CA ILE A 82 -2.76 -13.77 -12.21
C ILE A 82 -3.61 -13.39 -10.99
N PRO A 83 -3.79 -14.29 -10.00
CA PRO A 83 -4.58 -13.99 -8.82
C PRO A 83 -3.97 -12.87 -7.98
N THR A 84 -4.77 -12.23 -7.12
CA THR A 84 -4.35 -11.09 -6.30
C THR A 84 -3.60 -11.52 -5.02
N TYR A 85 -2.28 -11.73 -5.13
CA TYR A 85 -1.39 -12.06 -4.02
C TYR A 85 -0.15 -11.14 -3.99
N ARG A 86 0.55 -11.11 -2.84
CA ARG A 86 1.72 -10.24 -2.64
C ARG A 86 2.83 -10.43 -3.66
N SER A 87 3.07 -11.67 -4.10
CA SER A 87 4.09 -12.04 -5.09
C SER A 87 3.59 -11.97 -6.53
N SER A 88 2.35 -11.56 -6.76
CA SER A 88 1.75 -11.55 -8.10
C SER A 88 2.29 -10.43 -8.98
N ILE A 89 2.76 -9.32 -8.37
CA ILE A 89 3.36 -8.20 -9.12
C ILE A 89 4.55 -8.68 -9.96
N ASP A 90 5.38 -9.56 -9.40
CA ASP A 90 6.62 -10.02 -10.02
C ASP A 90 6.37 -10.96 -11.23
N ARG A 91 5.09 -11.24 -11.54
CA ARG A 91 4.67 -12.12 -12.65
C ARG A 91 4.16 -11.35 -13.87
N PHE A 92 4.00 -10.03 -13.78
CA PHE A 92 3.63 -9.21 -14.94
C PHE A 92 4.85 -9.01 -15.83
N ASN A 93 4.67 -9.19 -17.15
CA ASN A 93 5.74 -9.06 -18.11
C ASN A 93 6.08 -7.57 -18.32
N ILE A 94 7.34 -7.19 -18.09
CA ILE A 94 7.79 -5.81 -18.21
C ILE A 94 7.77 -5.34 -19.67
N ASP A 95 8.13 -6.20 -20.62
CA ASP A 95 8.19 -5.83 -22.05
C ASP A 95 6.80 -5.48 -22.59
N ASP A 96 5.79 -6.24 -22.17
CA ASP A 96 4.38 -5.97 -22.48
C ASP A 96 3.91 -4.61 -21.95
N LEU A 97 4.39 -4.20 -20.77
CA LEU A 97 4.06 -2.89 -20.19
C LEU A 97 4.85 -1.74 -20.83
N ILE A 98 6.06 -2.01 -21.34
CA ILE A 98 6.81 -1.06 -22.18
C ILE A 98 6.05 -0.84 -23.50
N GLU A 99 5.59 -1.91 -24.14
CA GLU A 99 4.78 -1.84 -25.37
C GLU A 99 3.46 -1.08 -25.14
N LEU A 100 2.82 -1.25 -23.97
CA LEU A 100 1.66 -0.45 -23.57
C LEU A 100 1.96 1.05 -23.52
N VAL A 101 3.13 1.46 -23.03
CA VAL A 101 3.55 2.88 -23.05
C VAL A 101 3.77 3.38 -24.48
N ASP A 102 4.35 2.55 -25.35
CA ASP A 102 4.51 2.88 -26.77
C ASP A 102 3.17 2.98 -27.51
N PHE A 103 2.20 2.15 -27.16
CA PHE A 103 0.84 2.28 -27.68
C PHE A 103 0.21 3.61 -27.25
N ALA A 104 0.36 4.01 -25.98
CA ALA A 104 -0.10 5.31 -25.49
C ALA A 104 0.56 6.48 -26.22
N LYS A 105 1.88 6.41 -26.48
CA LYS A 105 2.62 7.40 -27.28
C LYS A 105 1.99 7.58 -28.67
N ASN A 106 1.58 6.49 -29.32
CA ASN A 106 0.97 6.54 -30.66
C ASN A 106 -0.46 7.12 -30.68
N LYS A 107 -1.12 7.23 -29.51
CA LYS A 107 -2.41 7.91 -29.35
C LYS A 107 -2.28 9.43 -29.16
N SER A 108 -1.11 10.01 -29.44
CA SER A 108 -0.81 11.46 -29.37
C SER A 108 -0.76 12.07 -27.96
N PHE A 109 -0.70 11.25 -26.91
CA PHE A 109 -0.40 11.76 -25.57
C PHE A 109 1.01 12.36 -25.54
N LYS A 110 1.15 13.53 -24.92
CA LYS A 110 2.43 14.23 -24.74
C LYS A 110 3.03 13.99 -23.37
N LYS A 111 2.19 13.62 -22.38
CA LYS A 111 2.60 13.42 -20.99
C LYS A 111 1.91 12.21 -20.41
N ILE A 112 2.67 11.34 -19.75
CA ILE A 112 2.16 10.18 -19.03
C ILE A 112 2.64 10.26 -17.58
N PHE A 113 1.69 10.11 -16.66
CA PHE A 113 1.95 9.95 -15.25
C PHE A 113 1.50 8.55 -14.82
N PHE A 114 2.39 7.77 -14.24
CA PHE A 114 2.00 6.49 -13.65
C PHE A 114 1.27 6.74 -12.34
N LEU A 115 0.17 6.03 -12.11
CA LEU A 115 -0.57 6.08 -10.86
C LEU A 115 -0.77 4.67 -10.31
N THR A 116 -0.26 4.43 -9.11
CA THR A 116 -0.31 3.10 -8.51
C THR A 116 -0.26 3.15 -6.98
N SER A 117 -0.35 1.97 -6.36
CA SER A 117 -0.26 1.82 -4.91
C SER A 117 0.53 0.57 -4.51
N GLY A 118 1.04 0.52 -3.28
CA GLY A 118 1.68 -0.67 -2.74
C GLY A 118 2.86 -1.14 -3.59
N ARG A 119 2.89 -2.42 -3.96
CA ARG A 119 3.98 -3.01 -4.78
C ARG A 119 3.88 -2.65 -6.26
N GLY A 120 2.74 -2.14 -6.74
CA GLY A 120 2.64 -1.62 -8.10
C GLY A 120 3.59 -0.44 -8.36
N ALA A 121 4.04 0.25 -7.30
CA ALA A 121 5.12 1.24 -7.40
C ALA A 121 6.43 0.64 -7.91
N GLN A 122 6.77 -0.60 -7.54
CA GLN A 122 7.98 -1.28 -8.03
C GLN A 122 7.88 -1.48 -9.54
N LEU A 123 6.74 -2.00 -9.98
CA LEU A 123 6.41 -2.22 -11.39
C LEU A 123 6.46 -0.93 -12.21
N ALA A 124 5.80 0.13 -11.75
CA ALA A 124 5.77 1.41 -12.44
C ALA A 124 7.16 2.05 -12.58
N LEU A 125 7.98 1.97 -11.52
CA LEU A 125 9.36 2.46 -11.54
C LEU A 125 10.22 1.67 -12.55
N GLU A 126 10.05 0.34 -12.59
CA GLU A 126 10.79 -0.54 -13.49
C GLU A 126 10.42 -0.33 -14.95
N VAL A 127 9.12 -0.29 -15.26
CA VAL A 127 8.63 0.01 -16.62
C VAL A 127 9.12 1.37 -17.10
N ALA A 128 8.99 2.40 -16.26
CA ALA A 128 9.43 3.75 -16.64
C ALA A 128 10.94 3.81 -16.91
N TYR A 129 11.75 3.21 -16.02
CA TYR A 129 13.20 3.17 -16.17
C TYR A 129 13.61 2.46 -17.47
N GLN A 130 13.10 1.26 -17.73
CA GLN A 130 13.42 0.50 -18.93
C GLN A 130 12.95 1.23 -20.21
N TRP A 131 11.76 1.82 -20.18
CA TRP A 131 11.25 2.60 -21.31
C TRP A 131 12.11 3.83 -21.60
N GLN A 132 12.59 4.54 -20.57
CA GLN A 132 13.49 5.69 -20.72
C GLN A 132 14.84 5.29 -21.32
N LEU A 133 15.39 4.12 -20.98
CA LEU A 133 16.63 3.62 -21.59
C LEU A 133 16.47 3.39 -23.10
N ASN A 134 15.30 2.94 -23.54
CA ASN A 134 14.97 2.75 -24.96
C ASN A 134 14.58 4.07 -25.67
N ASN A 135 14.19 5.10 -24.90
CA ASN A 135 13.70 6.39 -25.42
C ASN A 135 14.38 7.60 -24.73
N PRO A 136 15.73 7.72 -24.73
CA PRO A 136 16.46 8.66 -23.87
C PRO A 136 16.19 10.14 -24.16
N LYS A 137 15.64 10.47 -25.33
CA LYS A 137 15.30 11.86 -25.73
C LYS A 137 13.82 12.21 -25.55
N SER A 138 13.02 11.28 -25.05
CA SER A 138 11.58 11.49 -24.94
C SER A 138 11.21 12.20 -23.63
N ASP A 139 10.32 13.18 -23.73
CA ASP A 139 9.68 13.86 -22.59
C ASP A 139 8.27 13.31 -22.31
N LEU A 140 7.96 12.09 -22.78
CA LEU A 140 6.63 11.49 -22.62
C LEU A 140 6.32 11.12 -21.16
N LEU A 141 7.24 10.45 -20.47
CA LEU A 141 7.04 10.06 -19.07
C LEU A 141 7.39 11.23 -18.16
N ARG A 142 6.43 11.70 -17.36
CA ARG A 142 6.55 12.95 -16.58
C ARG A 142 6.52 12.80 -15.07
N GLY A 143 6.22 11.60 -14.57
CA GLY A 143 6.29 11.34 -13.14
C GLY A 143 5.45 10.16 -12.67
N HIS A 144 5.48 9.95 -11.36
CA HIS A 144 4.70 8.94 -10.67
C HIS A 144 3.86 9.55 -9.54
N ILE A 145 2.61 9.15 -9.44
CA ILE A 145 1.77 9.38 -8.25
C ILE A 145 1.63 8.05 -7.52
N LEU A 146 2.21 7.98 -6.32
CA LEU A 146 2.37 6.73 -5.58
C LEU A 146 1.60 6.76 -4.26
N HIS A 147 0.54 5.96 -4.16
CA HIS A 147 -0.16 5.74 -2.89
C HIS A 147 0.56 4.73 -2.02
N SER A 148 1.11 5.20 -0.89
CA SER A 148 1.79 4.33 0.10
C SER A 148 2.73 3.30 -0.56
N PRO A 149 3.73 3.75 -1.35
CA PRO A 149 4.56 2.85 -2.15
C PRO A 149 5.29 1.84 -1.27
N HIS A 150 5.28 0.58 -1.68
CA HIS A 150 6.04 -0.47 -1.02
C HIS A 150 7.31 -0.75 -1.82
N LEU A 151 8.43 -0.12 -1.45
CA LEU A 151 9.72 -0.23 -2.14
C LEU A 151 10.76 -1.06 -1.36
N ILE A 152 10.31 -1.79 -0.34
CA ILE A 152 11.17 -2.64 0.47
C ILE A 152 11.41 -3.96 -0.28
N ASP A 153 12.67 -4.37 -0.34
CA ASP A 153 13.12 -5.64 -0.90
C ASP A 153 12.73 -6.80 0.05
N GLY A 154 11.98 -7.76 -0.47
CA GLY A 154 11.48 -8.91 0.29
C GLY A 154 10.56 -8.55 1.47
N LYS A 155 10.84 -9.16 2.63
CA LYS A 155 10.18 -8.91 3.92
C LYS A 155 11.29 -8.60 4.95
N PRO A 156 11.47 -7.34 5.38
CA PRO A 156 12.50 -7.01 6.34
C PRO A 156 12.17 -7.69 7.67
N ASP A 157 13.18 -8.21 8.36
CA ASP A 157 12.99 -8.63 9.74
C ASP A 157 12.71 -7.39 10.59
N LEU A 158 11.70 -7.47 11.46
CA LEU A 158 11.44 -6.39 12.41
C LEU A 158 12.70 -6.15 13.26
N GLY A 159 13.05 -4.88 13.44
CA GLY A 159 14.27 -4.46 14.13
C GLY A 159 15.51 -4.32 13.24
N ARG A 160 15.48 -4.75 11.98
CA ARG A 160 16.53 -4.43 11.00
C ARG A 160 16.20 -3.17 10.20
N ILE A 161 17.24 -2.56 9.63
CA ILE A 161 17.08 -1.49 8.64
C ILE A 161 16.50 -2.10 7.37
N ALA A 162 15.42 -1.51 6.84
CA ALA A 162 14.82 -1.98 5.61
C ALA A 162 15.79 -1.82 4.43
N LYS A 163 15.97 -2.90 3.66
CA LYS A 163 16.65 -2.83 2.36
C LYS A 163 15.62 -2.45 1.31
N TYR A 164 15.95 -1.50 0.45
CA TYR A 164 15.08 -1.06 -0.64
C TYR A 164 15.50 -1.70 -1.96
N ILE A 165 14.52 -1.88 -2.84
CA ILE A 165 14.72 -2.39 -4.19
C ILE A 165 15.64 -1.46 -4.98
N ASP A 166 16.45 -2.02 -5.88
CA ASP A 166 17.46 -1.25 -6.59
C ASP A 166 16.84 -0.25 -7.58
N VAL A 167 15.68 -0.53 -8.17
CA VAL A 167 15.01 0.41 -9.10
C VAL A 167 14.72 1.77 -8.47
N ALA A 168 14.52 1.83 -7.15
CA ALA A 168 14.37 3.11 -6.45
C ALA A 168 15.61 4.01 -6.57
N LYS A 169 16.80 3.42 -6.74
CA LYS A 169 18.07 4.13 -6.91
C LYS A 169 18.34 4.58 -8.35
N TYR A 170 17.51 4.17 -9.31
CA TYR A 170 17.68 4.51 -10.72
C TYR A 170 16.54 5.38 -11.27
N SER A 171 15.48 5.60 -10.48
CA SER A 171 14.41 6.50 -10.86
C SER A 171 14.87 7.96 -10.81
N ASN A 172 14.65 8.67 -11.91
CA ASN A 172 14.96 10.09 -12.10
C ASN A 172 13.69 10.95 -12.29
N LEU A 173 12.54 10.29 -12.51
CA LEU A 173 11.27 10.97 -12.74
C LEU A 173 10.75 11.61 -11.44
N PRO A 174 10.03 12.74 -11.51
CA PRO A 174 9.38 13.32 -10.34
C PRO A 174 8.38 12.35 -9.71
N ILE A 175 8.28 12.34 -8.38
CA ILE A 175 7.42 11.42 -7.65
C ILE A 175 6.59 12.18 -6.63
N TYR A 176 5.28 11.96 -6.64
CA TYR A 176 4.36 12.48 -5.64
C TYR A 176 3.79 11.34 -4.78
N MET A 177 4.22 11.25 -3.52
CA MET A 177 3.80 10.22 -2.57
C MET A 177 2.59 10.65 -1.76
N LEU A 178 1.61 9.77 -1.68
CA LEU A 178 0.35 9.95 -0.95
C LEU A 178 0.32 9.02 0.27
N LEU A 179 0.41 9.61 1.46
CA LEU A 179 0.65 8.88 2.71
C LEU A 179 -0.48 9.15 3.73
N PRO A 180 -1.40 8.19 3.95
CA PRO A 180 -2.42 8.29 4.99
C PRO A 180 -1.83 7.99 6.37
N GLN A 181 -2.17 8.81 7.38
CA GLN A 181 -1.59 8.78 8.72
C GLN A 181 -1.50 7.39 9.34
N PHE A 182 -2.57 6.61 9.28
CA PHE A 182 -2.61 5.31 9.93
C PHE A 182 -2.04 4.17 9.07
N GLY A 183 -1.54 4.48 7.87
CA GLY A 183 -0.73 3.56 7.08
C GLY A 183 0.75 3.62 7.51
N THR A 184 1.42 2.46 7.57
CA THR A 184 2.83 2.40 8.01
C THR A 184 3.78 3.29 7.20
N LYS A 185 3.48 3.52 5.92
CA LYS A 185 4.30 4.36 5.03
C LYS A 185 4.30 5.84 5.42
N TYR A 186 3.33 6.29 6.21
CA TYR A 186 3.34 7.63 6.77
C TYR A 186 4.59 7.88 7.59
N PHE A 187 4.90 6.98 8.52
CA PHE A 187 6.03 7.09 9.45
C PHE A 187 7.38 6.88 8.77
N HIS A 188 7.40 6.13 7.68
CA HIS A 188 8.61 5.81 6.90
C HIS A 188 8.77 6.66 5.63
N GLY A 189 7.92 7.67 5.42
CA GLY A 189 7.88 8.45 4.17
C GLY A 189 9.19 9.15 3.83
N GLU A 190 9.87 9.73 4.83
CA GLU A 190 11.16 10.40 4.64
C GLU A 190 12.28 9.41 4.28
N GLU A 191 12.23 8.20 4.85
CA GLU A 191 13.19 7.15 4.53
C GLU A 191 13.02 6.68 3.08
N ILE A 192 11.76 6.48 2.65
CA ILE A 192 11.42 6.11 1.28
C ILE A 192 11.86 7.22 0.30
N ALA A 193 11.55 8.49 0.62
CA ALA A 193 11.93 9.63 -0.21
C ALA A 193 13.45 9.68 -0.44
N LYS A 194 14.25 9.53 0.62
CA LYS A 194 15.71 9.49 0.51
C LYS A 194 16.23 8.39 -0.40
N GLN A 195 15.53 7.26 -0.53
CA GLN A 195 15.95 6.21 -1.47
C GLN A 195 15.67 6.60 -2.92
N LEU A 196 14.54 7.26 -3.18
CA LEU A 196 14.14 7.73 -4.51
C LEU A 196 14.99 8.92 -4.96
N GLU A 197 15.26 9.86 -4.05
CA GLU A 197 16.11 11.03 -4.33
C GLU A 197 17.54 10.65 -4.72
N ARG A 198 18.05 9.50 -4.25
CA ARG A 198 19.36 8.97 -4.67
C ARG A 198 19.41 8.66 -6.17
N GLY A 199 18.29 8.32 -6.80
CA GLY A 199 18.20 8.10 -8.24
C GLY A 199 18.06 9.38 -9.07
N GLY A 200 17.87 10.53 -8.42
CA GLY A 200 17.66 11.83 -9.07
C GLY A 200 16.21 12.29 -9.11
N SER A 201 15.26 11.50 -8.59
CA SER A 201 13.86 11.92 -8.47
C SER A 201 13.69 13.12 -7.54
N SER A 202 12.94 14.13 -8.00
CA SER A 202 12.33 15.12 -7.10
C SER A 202 11.12 14.50 -6.42
N VAL A 203 11.14 14.37 -5.07
CA VAL A 203 10.09 13.69 -4.32
C VAL A 203 9.24 14.69 -3.53
N PHE A 204 7.93 14.61 -3.73
CA PHE A 204 6.93 15.38 -3.02
C PHE A 204 6.12 14.45 -2.12
N ILE A 205 5.85 14.88 -0.88
CA ILE A 205 5.09 14.07 0.07
C ILE A 205 3.82 14.81 0.48
N HIS A 206 2.68 14.16 0.25
CA HIS A 206 1.38 14.60 0.74
C HIS A 206 0.91 13.67 1.85
N ARG A 207 0.65 14.27 3.01
CA ARG A 207 0.27 13.57 4.23
C ARG A 207 -1.21 13.80 4.52
N PHE A 208 -2.02 12.75 4.45
CA PHE A 208 -3.41 12.80 4.88
C PHE A 208 -3.49 12.54 6.38
N LYS A 209 -3.97 13.52 7.15
CA LYS A 209 -4.21 13.39 8.59
C LYS A 209 -5.49 12.61 8.84
N GLU A 210 -5.49 11.76 9.86
CA GLU A 210 -6.65 10.98 10.33
C GLU A 210 -7.23 10.01 9.28
N VAL A 211 -6.51 9.77 8.19
CA VAL A 211 -6.93 8.88 7.10
C VAL A 211 -6.28 7.51 7.27
N HIS A 212 -7.07 6.47 7.03
CA HIS A 212 -6.66 5.08 7.15
C HIS A 212 -5.99 4.56 5.87
N GLY A 213 -5.17 3.53 6.04
CA GLY A 213 -4.48 2.86 4.94
C GLY A 213 -5.44 2.34 3.86
N GLY A 214 -5.10 2.54 2.59
CA GLY A 214 -5.88 2.01 1.47
C GLY A 214 -7.27 2.64 1.31
N PHE A 215 -7.54 3.83 1.84
CA PHE A 215 -8.83 4.52 1.66
C PHE A 215 -9.25 4.65 0.17
N HIS A 216 -8.30 4.95 -0.73
CA HIS A 216 -8.54 5.11 -2.18
C HIS A 216 -9.10 3.85 -2.87
N ARG A 217 -8.85 2.66 -2.31
CA ARG A 217 -9.22 1.36 -2.93
C ARG A 217 -10.36 0.63 -2.23
N ARG A 218 -10.64 0.99 -0.98
CA ARG A 218 -11.69 0.37 -0.16
C ARG A 218 -13.08 0.83 -0.61
N ASP A 219 -14.07 -0.02 -0.32
CA ASP A 219 -15.49 0.28 -0.53
C ASP A 219 -15.91 1.41 0.42
N VAL A 220 -16.80 2.30 -0.02
CA VAL A 220 -17.26 3.46 0.76
C VAL A 220 -17.85 3.04 2.10
N LYS A 221 -18.51 1.88 2.18
CA LYS A 221 -19.06 1.37 3.44
C LYS A 221 -18.00 1.02 4.50
N ASP A 222 -16.76 0.81 4.08
CA ASP A 222 -15.62 0.47 4.94
C ASP A 222 -14.80 1.72 5.32
N LEU A 223 -15.23 2.92 4.90
CA LEU A 223 -14.54 4.18 5.10
C LEU A 223 -15.17 5.00 6.23
N THR A 224 -14.33 5.71 6.98
CA THR A 224 -14.80 6.77 7.87
C THR A 224 -15.21 8.02 7.08
N LYS A 225 -15.89 8.98 7.72
CA LYS A 225 -16.23 10.26 7.09
C LYS A 225 -14.99 11.02 6.59
N ILE A 226 -13.88 10.95 7.33
CA ILE A 226 -12.60 11.57 6.96
C ILE A 226 -12.00 10.85 5.75
N ASP A 227 -12.01 9.51 5.74
CA ASP A 227 -11.54 8.72 4.60
C ASP A 227 -12.32 9.02 3.32
N VAL A 228 -13.65 9.19 3.42
CA VAL A 228 -14.52 9.57 2.28
C VAL A 228 -14.13 10.95 1.77
N LYS A 229 -14.03 11.96 2.64
CA LYS A 229 -13.60 13.30 2.24
C LYS A 229 -12.22 13.31 1.57
N ALA A 230 -11.28 12.52 2.08
CA ALA A 230 -9.96 12.39 1.47
C ALA A 230 -10.04 11.71 0.09
N LYS A 231 -10.87 10.67 -0.05
CA LYS A 231 -11.12 9.97 -1.32
C LYS A 231 -11.75 10.89 -2.37
N ASP A 232 -12.74 11.68 -1.98
CA ASP A 232 -13.45 12.60 -2.87
C ASP A 232 -12.52 13.72 -3.38
N SER A 233 -11.51 14.10 -2.60
CA SER A 233 -10.51 15.11 -3.00
C SER A 233 -9.38 14.60 -3.92
N LEU A 234 -9.35 13.30 -4.27
CA LEU A 234 -8.18 12.71 -4.92
C LEU A 234 -7.88 13.27 -6.31
N SER A 235 -8.90 13.57 -7.12
CA SER A 235 -8.69 14.14 -8.47
C SER A 235 -7.95 15.48 -8.38
N GLU A 236 -8.40 16.38 -7.50
CA GLU A 236 -7.76 17.66 -7.25
C GLU A 236 -6.31 17.48 -6.76
N VAL A 237 -6.08 16.52 -5.85
CA VAL A 237 -4.74 16.23 -5.34
C VAL A 237 -3.82 15.76 -6.46
N TYR A 238 -4.29 14.92 -7.38
CA TYR A 238 -3.48 14.46 -8.51
C TYR A 238 -3.19 15.57 -9.51
N ILE A 239 -4.17 16.44 -9.79
CA ILE A 239 -3.98 17.60 -10.67
C ILE A 239 -2.93 18.55 -10.07
N ARG A 240 -2.97 18.79 -8.76
CA ARG A 240 -1.92 19.56 -8.06
C ARG A 240 -0.56 18.87 -8.13
N ALA A 241 -0.52 17.55 -7.99
CA ALA A 241 0.70 16.77 -8.14
C ALA A 241 1.30 16.91 -9.55
N VAL A 242 0.49 16.80 -10.60
CA VAL A 242 0.91 17.03 -11.99
C VAL A 242 1.47 18.43 -12.19
N ARG A 243 0.78 19.47 -11.68
CA ARG A 243 1.27 20.86 -11.76
C ARG A 243 2.64 21.00 -11.10
N LEU A 244 2.80 20.45 -9.89
CA LEU A 244 4.04 20.54 -9.13
C LEU A 244 5.19 19.77 -9.80
N MET A 245 4.94 18.53 -10.25
CA MET A 245 5.94 17.72 -10.96
C MET A 245 6.36 18.36 -12.30
N ASN A 246 5.48 19.11 -12.96
CA ASN A 246 5.85 19.86 -14.16
C ASN A 246 6.75 21.08 -13.90
N THR A 247 6.93 21.52 -12.65
CA THR A 247 7.83 22.63 -12.31
C THR A 247 9.29 22.23 -12.13
N VAL A 248 9.57 20.92 -12.04
CA VAL A 248 10.93 20.42 -11.83
C VAL A 248 11.53 19.87 -13.12
N SER A 249 12.84 20.05 -13.26
CA SER A 249 13.60 19.48 -14.36
C SER A 249 13.84 17.99 -14.12
N ILE A 250 13.65 17.18 -15.15
CA ILE A 250 13.92 15.74 -15.12
C ILE A 250 15.39 15.55 -15.51
N SER A 251 16.19 14.96 -14.62
CA SER A 251 17.59 14.63 -14.91
C SER A 251 17.68 13.43 -15.85
N GLU A 252 18.80 13.23 -16.52
CA GLU A 252 19.01 12.00 -17.31
C GLU A 252 18.97 10.75 -16.42
N PRO A 253 18.41 9.62 -16.91
CA PRO A 253 18.34 8.40 -16.12
C PRO A 253 19.75 7.86 -15.86
N LEU A 254 20.00 7.45 -14.62
CA LEU A 254 21.27 6.84 -14.24
C LEU A 254 21.41 5.49 -14.95
N THR A 255 22.47 5.29 -15.72
CA THR A 255 22.75 3.99 -16.34
C THR A 255 23.33 3.03 -15.31
N ALA A 256 22.62 1.96 -14.98
CA ALA A 256 23.15 0.89 -14.14
C ALA A 256 24.31 0.17 -14.84
N ASN A 257 25.49 0.09 -14.20
CA ASN A 257 26.54 -0.84 -14.61
C ASN A 257 26.13 -2.27 -14.19
N LYS A 258 25.41 -2.97 -15.08
CA LYS A 258 25.02 -4.41 -15.10
C LYS A 258 23.52 -4.66 -15.06
N ASN A 259 23.10 -5.69 -15.82
CA ASN A 259 21.76 -6.27 -15.90
C ASN A 259 21.06 -6.30 -14.54
N ILE A 260 20.00 -5.50 -14.41
CA ILE A 260 19.01 -5.60 -13.34
C ILE A 260 18.13 -6.82 -13.64
N GLN A 261 18.70 -8.01 -13.49
CA GLN A 261 17.92 -9.25 -13.45
C GLN A 261 18.52 -10.12 -12.36
N ASN A 262 17.97 -9.99 -11.16
CA ASN A 262 18.07 -11.00 -10.13
C ASN A 262 16.72 -11.06 -9.42
N SER A 263 15.75 -11.71 -10.06
CA SER A 263 14.59 -12.19 -9.33
C SER A 263 15.09 -13.24 -8.33
N SER A 264 15.03 -12.89 -7.04
CA SER A 264 15.38 -13.84 -5.99
C SER A 264 14.40 -15.00 -6.05
N LYS A 265 14.91 -16.22 -6.25
CA LYS A 265 14.09 -17.44 -6.29
C LYS A 265 13.31 -17.54 -4.98
N VAL A 266 11.98 -17.46 -5.06
CA VAL A 266 11.10 -17.53 -3.88
C VAL A 266 11.14 -18.95 -3.32
N ILE A 267 11.81 -19.13 -2.19
CA ILE A 267 11.79 -20.40 -1.44
C ILE A 267 10.56 -20.39 -0.54
N PHE A 268 9.66 -21.34 -0.75
CA PHE A 268 8.54 -21.58 0.17
C PHE A 268 9.08 -22.28 1.41
N SER A 269 9.18 -21.54 2.52
CA SER A 269 9.39 -22.11 3.85
C SER A 269 8.13 -21.90 4.68
N GLU A 270 7.89 -22.78 5.66
CA GLU A 270 6.88 -22.50 6.67
C GLU A 270 7.17 -21.16 7.35
N PRO A 271 6.13 -20.39 7.69
CA PRO A 271 6.33 -19.11 8.34
C PRO A 271 6.69 -19.34 9.82
N VAL A 272 7.95 -19.06 10.16
CA VAL A 272 8.50 -19.23 11.52
C VAL A 272 8.81 -17.86 12.14
N LEU A 273 8.67 -17.75 13.46
CA LEU A 273 9.16 -16.62 14.25
C LEU A 273 10.67 -16.43 14.02
N ARG A 274 11.09 -15.18 13.78
CA ARG A 274 12.49 -14.87 13.48
C ARG A 274 13.14 -14.16 14.68
N PRO A 275 14.41 -14.46 15.02
CA PRO A 275 15.12 -13.75 16.07
C PRO A 275 15.13 -12.24 15.82
N TYR A 276 14.78 -11.45 16.84
CA TYR A 276 14.76 -9.99 16.75
C TYR A 276 16.16 -9.40 16.96
N GLN A 277 16.53 -8.44 16.11
CA GLN A 277 17.87 -7.84 16.10
C GLN A 277 17.86 -6.31 16.24
N GLY A 278 16.70 -5.73 16.57
CA GLY A 278 16.56 -4.28 16.72
C GLY A 278 16.81 -3.77 18.13
N LYS A 279 16.33 -2.54 18.37
CA LYS A 279 16.42 -1.88 19.68
C LYS A 279 15.57 -2.64 20.71
N GLN A 280 16.17 -2.97 21.86
CA GLN A 280 15.53 -3.80 22.88
C GLN A 280 14.72 -3.01 23.92
N ASN A 281 15.21 -1.82 24.31
CA ASN A 281 14.63 -1.06 25.43
C ASN A 281 13.60 -0.03 24.96
N ILE A 282 12.58 -0.49 24.24
CA ILE A 282 11.50 0.38 23.74
C ILE A 282 10.39 0.42 24.79
N GLN A 283 10.12 1.60 25.35
CA GLN A 283 9.01 1.78 26.27
C GLN A 283 7.69 1.83 25.50
N LEU A 284 6.63 1.26 26.07
CA LEU A 284 5.30 1.34 25.49
C LEU A 284 4.28 1.56 26.59
N THR A 285 3.75 2.79 26.63
CA THR A 285 2.63 3.18 27.49
C THR A 285 1.55 3.76 26.61
N LEU A 286 0.37 3.15 26.59
CA LEU A 286 -0.79 3.61 25.83
C LEU A 286 -2.06 3.49 26.67
N ASN A 287 -3.10 4.20 26.25
CA ASN A 287 -4.44 4.00 26.79
C ASN A 287 -4.97 2.65 26.34
N THR A 288 -5.63 1.95 27.25
CA THR A 288 -6.43 0.77 26.96
C THR A 288 -7.80 1.16 26.42
N PHE A 289 -8.55 0.16 25.96
CA PHE A 289 -9.94 0.31 25.57
C PHE A 289 -10.85 0.93 26.66
N ASP A 290 -10.51 0.77 27.95
CA ASP A 290 -11.22 1.37 29.10
C ASP A 290 -10.60 2.68 29.64
N ASP A 291 -9.81 3.40 28.81
CA ASP A 291 -9.15 4.68 29.15
C ASP A 291 -8.14 4.61 30.29
N LYS A 292 -7.63 3.42 30.62
CA LYS A 292 -6.56 3.28 31.60
C LYS A 292 -5.20 3.32 30.91
N LEU A 293 -4.24 4.01 31.51
CA LEU A 293 -2.86 3.94 31.07
C LEU A 293 -2.26 2.57 31.42
N MET A 294 -1.89 1.82 30.39
CA MET A 294 -1.19 0.55 30.49
C MET A 294 0.25 0.71 30.01
N ASP A 295 1.19 0.34 30.87
CA ASP A 295 2.60 0.21 30.54
C ASP A 295 2.93 -1.28 30.47
N ILE A 296 3.49 -1.73 29.34
CA ILE A 296 3.88 -3.13 29.15
C ILE A 296 4.95 -3.58 30.15
N SER A 297 5.70 -2.65 30.77
CA SER A 297 6.70 -2.98 31.80
C SER A 297 6.08 -3.64 33.04
N LYS A 298 4.77 -3.44 33.27
CA LYS A 298 4.00 -4.10 34.35
C LYS A 298 3.87 -5.61 34.16
N TYR A 299 4.15 -6.12 32.95
CA TYR A 299 4.11 -7.54 32.62
C TYR A 299 5.49 -8.22 32.74
N LYS A 300 6.49 -7.54 33.32
CA LYS A 300 7.77 -8.18 33.69
C LYS A 300 7.51 -9.42 34.55
N GLY A 301 8.26 -10.49 34.27
CA GLY A 301 8.01 -11.82 34.84
C GLY A 301 7.12 -12.70 33.97
N ARG A 302 6.58 -12.18 32.86
CA ARG A 302 5.74 -12.92 31.90
C ARG A 302 6.30 -12.80 30.48
N VAL A 303 6.03 -13.80 29.65
CA VAL A 303 6.27 -13.72 28.20
C VAL A 303 5.13 -12.92 27.56
N ILE A 304 5.46 -12.01 26.65
CA ILE A 304 4.46 -11.11 26.04
C ILE A 304 4.53 -11.25 24.52
N LEU A 305 3.37 -11.42 23.87
CA LEU A 305 3.21 -11.21 22.44
C LEU A 305 2.54 -9.85 22.19
N LEU A 306 3.28 -8.89 21.65
CA LEU A 306 2.72 -7.63 21.15
C LEU A 306 2.24 -7.82 19.72
N ASN A 307 1.03 -7.38 19.37
CA ASN A 307 0.50 -7.45 18.02
C ASN A 307 -0.07 -6.12 17.53
N PHE A 308 0.54 -5.51 16.52
CA PHE A 308 0.08 -4.27 15.89
C PHE A 308 -0.91 -4.55 14.76
N TRP A 309 -2.12 -3.99 14.86
CA TRP A 309 -3.21 -4.29 13.93
C TRP A 309 -4.14 -3.09 13.69
N ALA A 310 -5.01 -3.25 12.69
CA ALA A 310 -6.13 -2.36 12.46
C ALA A 310 -7.30 -3.14 11.83
N SER A 311 -8.54 -2.73 12.06
CA SER A 311 -9.75 -3.45 11.62
C SER A 311 -9.86 -3.53 10.09
N TRP A 312 -9.36 -2.52 9.38
CA TRP A 312 -9.32 -2.45 7.93
C TRP A 312 -8.19 -3.28 7.29
N CYS A 313 -7.27 -3.82 8.09
CA CYS A 313 -6.20 -4.70 7.64
C CYS A 313 -6.70 -6.15 7.52
N ARG A 314 -7.05 -6.58 6.30
CA ARG A 314 -7.56 -7.95 6.05
C ARG A 314 -6.68 -9.08 6.64
N PRO A 315 -5.34 -9.08 6.49
CA PRO A 315 -4.52 -10.13 7.10
C PRO A 315 -4.58 -10.11 8.64
N CYS A 316 -4.71 -8.93 9.26
CA CYS A 316 -4.88 -8.80 10.69
C CYS A 316 -6.18 -9.45 11.16
N VAL A 317 -7.28 -9.23 10.44
CA VAL A 317 -8.57 -9.87 10.76
C VAL A 317 -8.48 -11.39 10.64
N LYS A 318 -7.72 -11.91 9.67
CA LYS A 318 -7.57 -13.35 9.43
C LYS A 318 -6.88 -14.09 10.58
N GLU A 319 -5.90 -13.48 11.25
CA GLU A 319 -5.12 -14.13 12.32
C GLU A 319 -5.78 -14.08 13.71
N ILE A 320 -6.77 -13.21 13.93
CA ILE A 320 -7.39 -13.03 15.26
C ILE A 320 -7.88 -14.36 15.87
N PRO A 321 -8.57 -15.26 15.15
CA PRO A 321 -9.00 -16.53 15.73
C PRO A 321 -7.86 -17.39 16.26
N SER A 322 -6.70 -17.42 15.59
CA SER A 322 -5.54 -18.21 16.04
C SER A 322 -4.84 -17.54 17.22
N LEU A 323 -4.81 -16.21 17.30
CA LEU A 323 -4.32 -15.48 18.48
C LEU A 323 -5.15 -15.79 19.73
N VAL A 324 -6.48 -15.79 19.62
CA VAL A 324 -7.38 -16.11 20.75
C VAL A 324 -7.14 -17.55 21.23
N ARG A 325 -7.03 -18.51 20.31
CA ARG A 325 -6.73 -19.91 20.67
C ARG A 325 -5.34 -20.07 21.26
N LEU A 326 -4.34 -19.31 20.80
CA LEU A 326 -3.00 -19.30 21.37
C LEU A 326 -3.02 -18.83 22.84
N GLN A 327 -3.72 -17.74 23.14
CA GLN A 327 -3.82 -17.25 24.53
C GLN A 327 -4.42 -18.31 25.47
N GLN A 328 -5.35 -19.14 24.99
CA GLN A 328 -5.96 -20.23 25.76
C GLN A 328 -5.00 -21.40 26.05
N GLN A 329 -3.84 -21.48 25.38
CA GLN A 329 -2.85 -22.54 25.61
C GLN A 329 -1.97 -22.30 26.84
N PHE A 330 -2.05 -21.10 27.45
CA PHE A 330 -1.13 -20.67 28.50
C PHE A 330 -1.87 -19.92 29.61
N ASP A 331 -1.39 -20.08 30.84
CA ASP A 331 -1.86 -19.28 31.97
C ASP A 331 -1.45 -17.81 31.83
N GLN A 332 -2.33 -16.91 32.25
CA GLN A 332 -2.11 -15.46 32.15
C GLN A 332 -0.97 -14.96 33.05
N ASP A 333 -0.53 -15.76 34.01
CA ASP A 333 0.63 -15.47 34.85
C ASP A 333 1.96 -15.79 34.17
N ASP A 334 1.96 -16.58 33.10
CA ASP A 334 3.16 -16.95 32.35
C ASP A 334 3.20 -16.28 30.96
N PHE A 335 2.07 -16.15 30.27
CA PHE A 335 2.00 -15.60 28.92
C PHE A 335 0.79 -14.69 28.67
N ASN A 336 1.04 -13.53 28.07
CA ASN A 336 -0.01 -12.59 27.67
C ASN A 336 0.15 -12.11 26.22
N ILE A 337 -0.96 -12.07 25.49
CA ILE A 337 -1.08 -11.36 24.22
C ILE A 337 -1.63 -9.96 24.50
N ILE A 338 -0.96 -8.94 23.98
CA ILE A 338 -1.41 -7.54 24.03
C ILE A 338 -1.52 -7.04 22.59
N THR A 339 -2.71 -6.64 22.20
CA THR A 339 -2.97 -6.13 20.85
C THR A 339 -2.97 -4.61 20.85
N ILE A 340 -2.35 -4.00 19.85
CA ILE A 340 -2.19 -2.55 19.71
C ILE A 340 -2.95 -2.15 18.45
N ASN A 341 -4.09 -1.49 18.64
CA ASN A 341 -4.91 -0.96 17.57
C ASN A 341 -4.38 0.42 17.16
N VAL A 342 -4.24 0.68 15.85
CA VAL A 342 -3.64 1.91 15.34
C VAL A 342 -4.68 2.84 14.73
N GLY A 343 -4.87 3.99 15.37
CA GLY A 343 -5.60 5.13 14.79
C GLY A 343 -7.11 5.00 14.70
N GLU A 344 -7.73 3.96 15.29
CA GLU A 344 -9.18 3.78 15.25
C GLU A 344 -9.82 4.24 16.56
N SER A 345 -10.99 4.86 16.45
CA SER A 345 -11.80 5.25 17.61
C SER A 345 -12.36 4.01 18.31
N LYS A 346 -12.75 4.18 19.59
CA LYS A 346 -13.38 3.10 20.35
C LYS A 346 -14.64 2.59 19.67
N GLU A 347 -15.45 3.47 19.11
CA GLU A 347 -16.67 3.12 18.40
C GLU A 347 -16.38 2.24 17.18
N GLN A 348 -15.33 2.56 16.42
CA GLN A 348 -14.89 1.73 15.29
C GLN A 348 -14.48 0.32 15.76
N ILE A 349 -13.74 0.24 16.86
CA ILE A 349 -13.30 -1.03 17.45
C ILE A 349 -14.49 -1.83 18.01
N VAL A 350 -15.46 -1.18 18.70
CA VAL A 350 -16.70 -1.84 19.15
C VAL A 350 -17.44 -2.45 17.98
N GLU A 351 -17.62 -1.69 16.90
CA GLU A 351 -18.35 -2.16 15.72
C GLU A 351 -17.61 -3.32 15.03
N PHE A 352 -16.28 -3.30 15.04
CA PHE A 352 -15.47 -4.42 14.59
C PHE A 352 -15.64 -5.67 15.48
N MET A 353 -15.62 -5.51 16.81
CA MET A 353 -15.76 -6.63 17.76
C MET A 353 -17.13 -7.31 17.71
N LYS A 354 -18.18 -6.64 17.20
CA LYS A 354 -19.47 -7.30 16.91
C LYS A 354 -19.37 -8.36 15.81
N LYS A 355 -18.39 -8.23 14.92
CA LYS A 355 -18.19 -9.12 13.75
C LYS A 355 -17.12 -10.17 14.00
N VAL A 356 -16.16 -9.87 14.88
CA VAL A 356 -15.00 -10.71 15.16
C VAL A 356 -14.85 -10.85 16.68
N LYS A 357 -14.83 -12.08 17.18
CA LYS A 357 -14.62 -12.37 18.60
C LYS A 357 -13.17 -12.14 19.01
N LEU A 358 -12.81 -10.87 19.22
CA LEU A 358 -11.53 -10.46 19.75
C LEU A 358 -11.64 -10.28 21.27
N GLU A 359 -11.24 -11.31 22.02
CA GLU A 359 -11.27 -11.35 23.49
C GLU A 359 -9.86 -11.20 24.08
N LEU A 360 -9.06 -10.30 23.51
CA LEU A 360 -7.69 -10.01 23.93
C LEU A 360 -7.56 -8.56 24.37
N PRO A 361 -6.63 -8.22 25.29
CA PRO A 361 -6.33 -6.84 25.65
C PRO A 361 -6.05 -5.96 24.41
N ILE A 362 -6.67 -4.77 24.39
CA ILE A 362 -6.49 -3.78 23.33
C ILE A 362 -5.93 -2.48 23.93
N MET A 363 -4.73 -2.12 23.48
CA MET A 363 -4.11 -0.80 23.65
C MET A 363 -4.35 0.05 22.40
N LEU A 364 -4.47 1.37 22.58
CA LEU A 364 -4.84 2.34 21.55
C LEU A 364 -3.64 3.21 21.20
N ASP A 365 -3.06 2.98 20.02
CA ASP A 365 -2.04 3.83 19.41
C ASP A 365 -2.72 4.89 18.53
N ALA A 366 -3.34 5.89 19.19
CA ALA A 366 -4.27 6.82 18.57
C ALA A 366 -3.63 7.71 17.48
N ASP A 367 -2.35 8.05 17.60
CA ASP A 367 -1.60 8.87 16.64
C ASP A 367 -0.68 8.03 15.73
N GLY A 368 -0.48 6.75 16.05
CA GLY A 368 0.42 5.83 15.37
C GLY A 368 1.89 5.96 15.79
N GLN A 369 2.19 6.67 16.88
CA GLN A 369 3.56 6.89 17.34
C GLN A 369 4.24 5.57 17.73
N ALA A 370 3.51 4.60 18.29
CA ALA A 370 4.08 3.30 18.62
C ALA A 370 4.53 2.52 17.37
N VAL A 371 3.83 2.65 16.25
CA VAL A 371 4.25 2.06 14.95
C VAL A 371 5.65 2.52 14.56
N LYS A 372 5.95 3.81 14.75
CA LYS A 372 7.28 4.37 14.44
C LYS A 372 8.33 3.88 15.43
N ASP A 373 8.06 3.99 16.73
CA ASP A 373 9.05 3.69 17.77
C ASP A 373 9.44 2.22 17.81
N TRP A 374 8.49 1.33 17.47
CA TRP A 374 8.70 -0.12 17.39
C TRP A 374 9.16 -0.61 16.02
N GLY A 375 9.40 0.29 15.05
CA GLY A 375 9.92 -0.06 13.73
C GLY A 375 8.98 -0.93 12.91
N VAL A 376 7.67 -0.71 13.02
CA VAL A 376 6.64 -1.48 12.31
C VAL A 376 6.53 -0.99 10.86
N TYR A 377 6.81 -1.87 9.90
CA TYR A 377 6.77 -1.53 8.46
C TYR A 377 5.51 -2.01 7.74
N ALA A 378 4.74 -2.93 8.33
CA ALA A 378 3.49 -3.44 7.78
C ALA A 378 2.58 -3.99 8.88
N TYR A 379 1.28 -4.11 8.59
CA TYR A 379 0.34 -4.80 9.46
C TYR A 379 -0.05 -6.19 8.89
N PRO A 380 -0.30 -7.20 9.75
CA PRO A 380 0.06 -7.18 11.17
C PRO A 380 1.58 -7.29 11.35
N SER A 381 2.07 -6.87 12.52
CA SER A 381 3.45 -7.07 12.97
C SER A 381 3.42 -7.47 14.42
N SER A 382 4.17 -8.50 14.77
CA SER A 382 4.14 -9.06 16.12
C SER A 382 5.56 -9.25 16.67
N LEU A 383 5.71 -9.00 17.97
CA LEU A 383 6.98 -9.14 18.70
C LEU A 383 6.77 -9.98 19.95
N VAL A 384 7.69 -10.90 20.22
CA VAL A 384 7.66 -11.76 21.42
C VAL A 384 8.77 -11.31 22.38
N LEU A 385 8.36 -10.86 23.57
CA LEU A 385 9.24 -10.48 24.65
C LEU A 385 9.31 -11.61 25.68
N ASP A 386 10.50 -11.89 26.20
CA ASP A 386 10.66 -12.84 27.30
C ASP A 386 10.29 -12.25 28.67
N ARG A 387 10.40 -13.07 29.73
CA ARG A 387 10.09 -12.67 31.12
C ARG A 387 10.93 -11.50 31.64
N LYS A 388 12.06 -11.17 31.01
CA LYS A 388 12.91 -10.02 31.35
C LYS A 388 12.51 -8.75 30.58
N GLY A 389 11.52 -8.85 29.69
CA GLY A 389 11.09 -7.78 28.81
C GLY A 389 11.99 -7.60 27.58
N VAL A 390 12.83 -8.58 27.24
CA VAL A 390 13.72 -8.50 26.09
C VAL A 390 13.05 -9.13 24.88
N ILE A 391 13.04 -8.44 23.75
CA ILE A 391 12.46 -8.91 22.50
C ILE A 391 13.33 -10.04 21.94
N ARG A 392 12.77 -11.24 21.87
CA ARG A 392 13.43 -12.45 21.37
C ARG A 392 13.09 -12.72 19.93
N TYR A 393 11.82 -12.57 19.57
CA TYR A 393 11.33 -12.91 18.25
C TYR A 393 10.43 -11.83 17.69
N ALA A 394 10.31 -11.81 16.36
CA ALA A 394 9.36 -10.98 15.67
C ALA A 394 8.89 -11.62 14.36
N TYR A 395 7.74 -11.16 13.88
CA TYR A 395 7.17 -11.61 12.61
C TYR A 395 6.36 -10.50 11.93
N LEU A 396 6.46 -10.43 10.60
CA LEU A 396 5.78 -9.44 9.78
C LEU A 396 4.81 -10.12 8.82
N GLY A 397 3.51 -9.87 9.02
CA GLY A 397 2.40 -10.54 8.35
C GLY A 397 1.62 -11.46 9.30
N ALA A 398 0.59 -12.12 8.76
CA ALA A 398 -0.29 -13.00 9.53
C ALA A 398 0.31 -14.41 9.72
N LEU A 399 0.01 -15.05 10.86
CA LEU A 399 0.35 -16.44 11.20
C LEU A 399 -0.87 -17.24 11.66
N GLU A 400 -0.73 -18.57 11.60
CA GLU A 400 -1.50 -19.48 12.44
C GLU A 400 -0.77 -19.63 13.79
N TRP A 401 -1.15 -18.77 14.73
CA TRP A 401 -0.47 -18.58 16.01
C TRP A 401 -0.56 -19.79 16.95
N ASP A 402 -1.60 -20.61 16.81
CA ASP A 402 -1.83 -21.85 17.57
C ASP A 402 -1.13 -23.08 16.96
N SER A 403 -0.24 -22.89 15.99
CA SER A 403 0.57 -23.99 15.46
C SER A 403 1.57 -24.50 16.49
N GLN A 404 1.82 -25.82 16.48
CA GLN A 404 2.68 -26.47 17.49
C GLN A 404 4.11 -25.89 17.53
N SER A 405 4.65 -25.47 16.38
CA SER A 405 5.98 -24.85 16.29
C SER A 405 6.05 -23.53 17.07
N ILE A 406 5.01 -22.69 16.95
CA ILE A 406 4.90 -21.42 17.65
C ILE A 406 4.69 -21.65 19.15
N ILE A 407 3.79 -22.58 19.51
CA ILE A 407 3.56 -22.96 20.91
C ILE A 407 4.85 -23.44 21.57
N ASN A 408 5.62 -24.30 20.91
CA ASN A 408 6.90 -24.79 21.44
C ASN A 408 7.93 -23.67 21.60
N THR A 409 7.97 -22.74 20.65
CA THR A 409 8.84 -21.55 20.73
C THR A 409 8.50 -20.69 21.94
N ILE A 410 7.21 -20.45 22.21
CA ILE A 410 6.74 -19.68 23.37
C ILE A 410 7.03 -20.43 24.68
N LYS A 411 6.77 -21.75 24.73
CA LYS A 411 7.08 -22.60 25.90
C LYS A 411 8.55 -22.53 26.31
N GLY A 412 9.47 -22.39 25.36
CA GLY A 412 10.90 -22.23 25.65
C GLY A 412 11.28 -20.89 26.29
N LEU A 413 10.36 -19.93 26.40
CA LEU A 413 10.57 -18.62 27.01
C LEU A 413 9.94 -18.48 28.41
N LEU A 414 9.05 -19.39 28.80
CA LEU A 414 8.43 -19.46 30.14
C LEU A 414 9.45 -20.00 31.14
#